data_AF-A0A6G1LML8-F1
#
_entry.id   AF-A0A6G1LML8-F1
#
_cell.length_a   1.000
_cell.length_b   1.000
_cell.length_c   1.000
_cell.angle_alpha   90.00
_cell.angle_beta   90.00
_cell.angle_gamma   90.00
#
_symmetry.space_group_name_H-M   'P 1'
#
loop_
_entity.id
_entity.type
_entity.pdbx_description
1 polymer ?
#
loop_
_entity_poly.entity_id
_entity_poly.type
_entity_poly.pdbx_seq_one_letter_code
_entity_poly.pdbx_strand_id
1 'polypeptide(L)'
;MNRDFDSIVQTCTGMNIFEAEYAGQYEAARATPGQALDHAGGYFLATGIVAAHYYKALTGGAYQVDVSLAAVMKYLRSLGQYEGATGLQSPEIGCP
;
A
#
# COMPACT_ATOMS: atom_id res chain seq x y z
N MET A 1 8.63 16.02 -9.37
CA MET A 1 7.28 15.44 -9.29
C MET A 1 7.30 14.12 -10.04
N ASN A 2 7.81 13.05 -9.42
CA ASN A 2 7.58 11.71 -9.97
C ASN A 2 6.12 11.39 -9.67
N ARG A 3 5.35 11.06 -10.71
CA ARG A 3 3.93 10.74 -10.57
C ARG A 3 3.84 9.30 -10.08
N ASP A 4 3.97 9.12 -8.78
CA ASP A 4 3.93 7.81 -8.14
C ASP A 4 2.50 7.30 -8.09
N PHE A 5 2.08 6.61 -9.16
CA PHE A 5 0.85 5.83 -9.13
C PHE A 5 1.10 4.55 -8.34
N ASP A 6 0.12 4.13 -7.55
CA ASP A 6 0.15 2.86 -6.83
C ASP A 6 0.59 1.69 -7.72
N SER A 7 0.06 1.59 -8.94
CA SER A 7 0.47 0.57 -9.92
C SER A 7 1.94 0.65 -10.37
N ILE A 8 2.51 1.86 -10.47
CA ILE A 8 3.94 2.06 -10.78
C ILE A 8 4.78 1.63 -9.59
N VAL A 9 4.42 2.03 -8.37
CA VAL A 9 5.16 1.66 -7.16
C VAL A 9 5.08 0.15 -6.94
N GLN A 10 3.93 -0.48 -7.14
CA GLN A 10 3.79 -1.93 -7.06
C GLN A 10 4.67 -2.67 -8.07
N THR A 11 4.74 -2.17 -9.32
CA THR A 11 5.57 -2.77 -10.38
C THR A 11 7.06 -2.58 -10.07
N CYS A 12 7.50 -1.36 -9.77
CA CYS A 12 8.92 -1.05 -9.52
C CYS A 12 9.46 -1.68 -8.23
N THR A 13 8.60 -2.02 -7.27
CA THR A 13 8.99 -2.65 -6.00
C THR A 13 8.86 -4.18 -6.03
N GLY A 14 8.46 -4.73 -7.17
CA GLY A 14 8.26 -6.16 -7.35
C GLY A 14 7.10 -6.74 -6.52
N MET A 15 6.21 -5.92 -5.93
CA MET A 15 5.02 -6.44 -5.25
C MET A 15 4.21 -7.35 -6.18
N ASN A 16 4.12 -7.01 -7.47
CA ASN A 16 3.39 -7.80 -8.46
C ASN A 16 4.04 -9.15 -8.79
N ILE A 17 5.36 -9.27 -8.59
CA ILE A 17 6.13 -10.50 -8.89
C ILE A 17 5.95 -11.52 -7.76
N PHE A 18 5.91 -11.05 -6.50
CA PHE A 18 5.73 -11.94 -5.35
C PHE A 18 4.34 -12.59 -5.32
N GLU A 19 3.27 -11.88 -5.72
CA GLU A 19 1.95 -12.49 -5.83
C GLU A 19 1.90 -13.60 -6.90
N ALA A 20 2.62 -13.43 -8.01
CA ALA A 20 2.69 -14.42 -9.08
C ALA A 20 3.50 -15.66 -8.68
N GLU A 21 4.66 -15.49 -8.03
CA GLU A 21 5.48 -16.62 -7.57
C GLU A 21 4.79 -17.43 -6.45
N TYR A 22 4.07 -16.78 -5.53
CA TYR A 22 3.36 -17.46 -4.43
C TYR A 22 2.05 -18.14 -4.86
N ALA A 23 1.44 -17.70 -5.96
CA ALA A 23 0.24 -18.34 -6.51
C ALA A 23 0.52 -19.68 -7.22
N GLY A 24 1.80 -20.09 -7.36
CA GLY A 24 2.17 -21.37 -7.98
C GLY A 24 1.80 -21.48 -9.47
N GLN A 25 1.46 -20.36 -10.09
CA GLN A 25 1.14 -20.25 -11.50
C GLN A 25 2.21 -19.39 -12.14
N TYR A 26 2.80 -19.83 -13.26
CA TYR A 26 3.65 -19.01 -14.12
C TYR A 26 2.83 -17.93 -14.84
N GLU A 27 1.99 -17.23 -14.08
CA GLU A 27 1.07 -16.21 -14.56
C GLU A 27 1.71 -14.82 -14.41
N ALA A 28 1.26 -13.91 -15.27
CA ALA A 28 1.76 -12.55 -15.30
C ALA A 28 1.58 -11.87 -13.93
N ALA A 29 2.61 -11.12 -13.52
CA ALA A 29 2.65 -10.34 -12.29
C ALA A 29 1.29 -9.72 -11.95
N ARG A 30 0.68 -10.15 -10.83
CA ARG A 30 -0.67 -9.73 -10.45
C ARG A 30 -0.57 -8.50 -9.56
N ALA A 31 -1.27 -7.44 -9.94
CA ALA A 31 -1.43 -6.28 -9.08
C ALA A 31 -2.39 -6.64 -7.94
N THR A 32 -2.16 -6.07 -6.75
CA THR A 32 -3.07 -6.27 -5.62
C THR A 32 -4.50 -5.89 -6.03
N PRO A 33 -5.55 -6.56 -5.52
CA PRO A 33 -6.92 -6.18 -5.80
C PRO A 33 -7.22 -4.79 -5.19
N GLY A 34 -7.05 -3.74 -6.01
CA GLY A 34 -7.31 -2.34 -5.65
C GLY A 34 -6.07 -1.52 -5.27
N GLN A 35 -6.28 -0.19 -5.14
CA GLN A 35 -5.25 0.82 -4.89
C GLN A 35 -4.71 0.78 -3.44
N ALA A 36 -4.08 -0.32 -3.05
CA ALA A 36 -3.71 -0.61 -1.67
C ALA A 36 -2.73 0.41 -1.08
N LEU A 37 -1.74 0.88 -1.85
CA LEU A 37 -0.77 1.86 -1.37
C LEU A 37 -1.39 3.26 -1.29
N ASP A 38 -2.26 3.63 -2.23
CA ASP A 38 -2.99 4.91 -2.15
C ASP A 38 -3.93 4.92 -0.93
N HIS A 39 -4.62 3.81 -0.67
CA HIS A 39 -5.54 3.69 0.45
C HIS A 39 -4.81 3.77 1.80
N ALA A 40 -3.75 2.98 1.97
CA ALA A 40 -2.92 3.02 3.17
C ALA A 40 -2.21 4.36 3.33
N GLY A 41 -1.67 4.92 2.24
CA GLY A 41 -1.02 6.22 2.22
C GLY A 41 -1.96 7.36 2.65
N GLY A 42 -3.22 7.33 2.19
CA GLY A 42 -4.26 8.26 2.60
C GLY A 42 -4.51 8.24 4.12
N TYR A 43 -4.60 7.06 4.73
CA TYR A 43 -4.77 6.94 6.18
C TYR A 43 -3.55 7.44 6.97
N PHE A 44 -2.33 7.16 6.50
CA PHE A 44 -1.13 7.69 7.15
C PHE A 44 -1.05 9.20 7.09
N LEU A 45 -1.43 9.79 5.94
CA LEU A 45 -1.46 11.24 5.80
C LEU A 45 -2.51 11.87 6.73
N ALA A 46 -3.73 11.31 6.77
CA ALA A 46 -4.79 11.78 7.65
C ALA A 46 -4.36 11.71 9.13
N THR A 47 -3.78 10.59 9.54
CA THR A 47 -3.27 10.40 10.91
C THR A 47 -2.18 11.42 11.25
N GLY A 48 -1.22 11.65 10.33
CA GLY A 48 -0.17 12.64 10.50
C GLY A 48 -0.72 14.06 10.63
N ILE A 49 -1.73 14.43 9.84
CA ILE A 49 -2.40 15.74 9.92
C ILE A 49 -3.07 15.93 11.28
N VAL A 50 -3.78 14.93 11.79
CA VAL A 50 -4.43 14.99 13.12
C VAL A 50 -3.38 15.13 14.22
N ALA A 51 -2.28 14.38 14.14
CA ALA A 51 -1.18 14.47 15.10
C ALA A 51 -0.49 15.85 15.07
N ALA A 52 -0.22 16.38 13.87
CA ALA A 52 0.35 17.70 13.67
C ALA A 52 -0.58 18.81 14.19
N HIS A 53 -1.90 18.66 13.99
CA HIS A 53 -2.90 19.58 14.52
C HIS A 53 -2.94 19.57 16.04
N TYR A 54 -2.92 18.39 16.66
CA TYR A 54 -2.85 18.24 18.11
C TYR A 54 -1.58 18.88 18.68
N TYR A 55 -0.42 18.62 18.07
CA TYR A 55 0.85 19.19 18.52
C TYR A 55 0.86 20.71 18.38
N LYS A 56 0.36 21.24 17.25
CA LYS A 56 0.15 22.67 17.04
C LYS A 56 -0.73 23.31 18.13
N ALA A 57 -1.77 22.63 18.59
CA ALA A 57 -2.64 23.16 19.65
C ALA A 57 -1.89 23.30 20.99
N LEU A 58 -0.88 22.47 21.25
CA LEU A 58 -0.08 22.51 22.46
C LEU A 58 1.09 23.49 22.40
N THR A 59 1.80 23.54 21.26
CA THR A 59 3.09 24.25 21.14
C THR A 59 3.03 25.46 20.22
N GLY A 60 1.91 25.69 19.54
CA GLY A 60 1.82 26.67 18.45
C GLY A 60 2.60 26.23 17.21
N GLY A 61 2.72 27.12 16.23
CA GLY A 61 3.52 26.89 15.00
C GLY A 61 2.76 26.29 13.82
N ALA A 62 3.52 25.86 12.81
CA ALA A 62 3.05 25.22 11.59
C ALA A 62 3.92 24.00 11.27
N TYR A 63 3.28 22.93 10.82
CA TYR A 63 3.92 21.63 10.61
C TYR A 63 3.55 21.11 9.22
N GLN A 64 4.50 20.43 8.58
CA GLN A 64 4.32 19.74 7.32
C GLN A 64 4.28 18.23 7.56
N VAL A 65 3.36 17.55 6.88
CA VAL A 65 3.22 16.09 6.91
C VAL A 65 3.42 15.57 5.50
N ASP A 66 4.44 14.74 5.32
CA ASP A 66 4.76 14.11 4.03
C ASP A 66 4.59 12.60 4.14
N VAL A 67 3.95 11.99 3.14
CA VAL A 67 3.81 10.54 3.02
C VAL A 67 4.33 10.10 1.66
N SER A 68 5.13 9.04 1.66
CA SER A 68 5.67 8.41 0.44
C SER A 68 5.06 7.04 0.24
N LEU A 69 4.51 6.77 -0.96
CA LEU A 69 4.01 5.45 -1.31
C LEU A 69 5.09 4.37 -1.24
N ALA A 70 6.35 4.70 -1.55
CA ALA A 70 7.47 3.77 -1.41
C ALA A 70 7.73 3.41 0.06
N ALA A 71 7.58 4.36 0.98
CA ALA A 71 7.69 4.09 2.42
C ALA A 71 6.50 3.28 2.94
N VAL A 72 5.28 3.58 2.45
CA VAL A 72 4.06 2.80 2.73
C VAL A 72 4.26 1.35 2.30
N MET A 73 4.76 1.11 1.09
CA MET A 73 5.09 -0.24 0.59
C MET A 73 6.08 -0.96 1.51
N LYS A 74 7.18 -0.30 1.91
CA LYS A 74 8.18 -0.89 2.82
C LYS A 74 7.56 -1.27 4.15
N TYR A 75 6.69 -0.43 4.69
CA TYR A 75 5.98 -0.71 5.93
C TYR A 75 5.05 -1.92 5.77
N LEU A 76 4.21 -1.96 4.73
CA LEU A 76 3.31 -3.09 4.50
C LEU A 76 4.08 -4.41 4.32
N ARG A 77 5.20 -4.40 3.59
CA ARG A 77 6.08 -5.58 3.49
C ARG A 77 6.66 -6.03 4.84
N SER A 78 6.91 -5.09 5.75
CA SER A 78 7.46 -5.41 7.08
C SER A 78 6.45 -6.12 8.00
N LEU A 79 5.15 -6.09 7.68
CA LEU A 79 4.11 -6.77 8.47
C LEU A 79 4.12 -8.30 8.28
N GLY A 80 4.94 -8.81 7.36
CA GLY A 80 5.00 -10.23 7.02
C GLY A 80 4.03 -10.60 5.90
N GLN A 81 4.21 -11.80 5.36
CA GLN A 81 3.38 -12.37 4.31
C GLN A 81 2.83 -13.71 4.78
N TYR A 82 1.60 -14.04 4.37
CA TYR A 82 1.04 -15.37 4.59
C TYR A 82 1.75 -16.41 3.71
N GLU A 83 1.86 -17.65 4.18
CA GLU A 83 2.44 -18.74 3.40
C GLU A 83 1.50 -19.20 2.27
N GLY A 84 2.07 -19.42 1.09
CA GLY A 84 1.38 -19.94 -0.09
C GLY A 84 0.26 -19.03 -0.60
N ALA A 85 -0.82 -19.62 -1.11
CA ALA A 85 -1.97 -18.90 -1.66
C ALA A 85 -2.99 -18.44 -0.59
N THR A 86 -2.64 -18.54 0.69
CA THR A 86 -3.53 -18.21 1.81
C THR A 86 -3.84 -16.71 1.79
N GLY A 87 -5.12 -16.34 1.63
CA GLY A 87 -5.56 -14.93 1.56
C GLY A 87 -5.60 -14.33 0.15
N LEU A 88 -5.16 -15.05 -0.90
CA LEU A 88 -5.30 -14.64 -2.31
C LEU A 88 -6.61 -15.14 -2.96
N GLN A 89 -7.45 -15.83 -2.18
CA GLN A 89 -8.72 -16.40 -2.63
C GLN A 89 -9.79 -15.32 -2.68
N SER A 90 -9.96 -14.66 -3.82
CA SER A 90 -11.17 -13.90 -4.09
C SER A 90 -12.28 -14.88 -4.48
N PRO A 91 -13.49 -14.83 -3.87
CA PRO A 91 -14.61 -15.61 -4.37
C PRO A 91 -14.87 -15.20 -5.81
N GLU A 92 -14.95 -16.16 -6.73
CA GLU A 92 -15.43 -15.87 -8.08
C GLU A 92 -16.89 -15.45 -7.97
N ILE A 93 -17.13 -14.15 -8.05
CA ILE A 93 -18.48 -13.61 -8.12
C ILE A 93 -18.95 -13.87 -9.54
N GLY A 94 -19.51 -15.06 -9.78
CA GLY A 94 -20.14 -15.41 -11.04
C GLY A 94 -21.22 -14.39 -11.36
N CYS A 95 -21.04 -13.66 -12.46
CA CYS A 95 -22.13 -12.90 -13.06
C CYS A 95 -23.16 -13.91 -13.60
N PRO A 96 -24.47 -13.77 -13.31
CA PRO A 96 -25.50 -14.61 -13.91
C PRO A 96 -25.56 -14.43 -15.43
#